data_AF-A0A0M4DBC1-F1
#
_entry.id   AF-A0A0M4DBC1-F1
#
_cell.length_a   1.000
_cell.length_b   1.000
_cell.length_c   1.000
_cell.angle_alpha   90.00
_cell.angle_beta   90.00
_cell.angle_gamma   90.00
#
_symmetry.space_group_name_H-M   'P 1'
#
loop_
_entity.id
_entity.type
_entity.pdbx_description
1 polymer ?
#
loop_
_entity_poly.entity_id
_entity_poly.type
_entity_poly.pdbx_seq_one_letter_code
_entity_poly.pdbx_strand_id
1 'polypeptide(L)'
;MIKKACSSLLWVAASLTLLAACATLHGGSVLPDRHPEELPAGERPTCTECHDPKSESLNYEQFNHTVLFADTHRQQAYQNERVCSLCHQTSFCNDCHATRVELKPSIKNQTETYRRMPHRGDYLSRHRIDGRVDPTSCFRCHGNPKNAQTCIPCHG
;
A
#
# COMPACT_ATOMS: atom_id res chain seq x y z
N MET A 1 -21.08 15.64 -51.47
CA MET A 1 -20.01 15.19 -50.54
C MET A 1 -20.10 15.83 -49.16
N ILE A 2 -20.49 17.11 -49.05
CA ILE A 2 -20.60 17.88 -47.78
C ILE A 2 -21.58 17.27 -46.75
N LYS A 3 -22.73 16.74 -47.17
CA LYS A 3 -23.72 16.14 -46.25
C LYS A 3 -23.22 14.87 -45.54
N LYS A 4 -22.37 14.07 -46.19
CA LYS A 4 -21.79 12.85 -45.59
C LYS A 4 -20.75 13.22 -44.52
N ALA A 5 -19.89 14.19 -44.80
CA ALA A 5 -18.90 14.70 -43.85
C ALA A 5 -19.53 15.32 -42.59
N CYS A 6 -20.64 16.07 -42.76
CA CYS A 6 -21.38 16.65 -41.63
C CYS A 6 -22.03 15.58 -40.73
N SER A 7 -22.60 14.52 -41.34
CA SER A 7 -23.14 13.38 -40.61
C SER A 7 -22.05 12.60 -39.85
N SER A 8 -20.89 12.38 -40.47
CA SER A 8 -19.74 11.74 -39.81
C SER A 8 -19.23 12.54 -38.61
N LEU A 9 -19.19 13.87 -38.71
CA LEU A 9 -18.76 14.75 -37.62
C LEU A 9 -19.72 14.69 -36.42
N LEU A 10 -21.03 14.62 -36.68
CA LEU A 10 -22.07 14.52 -35.65
C LEU A 10 -21.96 13.20 -34.86
N TRP A 11 -21.68 12.08 -35.55
CA TRP A 11 -21.48 10.78 -34.89
C TRP A 11 -20.23 10.74 -34.03
N VAL A 12 -19.13 11.36 -34.48
CA VAL A 12 -17.89 11.47 -33.69
C VAL A 12 -18.09 12.36 -32.48
N ALA A 13 -18.77 13.51 -32.63
CA ALA A 13 -19.09 14.38 -31.50
C ALA A 13 -19.99 13.69 -30.47
N ALA A 14 -21.04 12.99 -30.92
CA ALA A 14 -21.95 12.25 -30.04
C ALA A 14 -21.23 11.13 -29.26
N SER A 15 -20.33 10.39 -29.92
CA SER A 15 -19.55 9.33 -29.26
C SER A 15 -18.52 9.90 -28.27
N LEU A 16 -17.87 11.02 -28.58
CA LEU A 16 -17.01 11.72 -27.62
C LEU A 16 -17.77 12.23 -26.40
N THR A 17 -18.97 12.79 -26.58
CA THR A 17 -19.79 13.24 -25.45
C THR A 17 -20.27 12.07 -24.59
N LEU A 18 -20.59 10.92 -25.19
CA LEU A 18 -20.99 9.72 -24.47
C LEU A 18 -19.82 9.18 -23.61
N LEU A 19 -18.61 9.13 -24.18
CA LEU A 19 -17.40 8.72 -23.47
C LEU A 19 -17.06 9.66 -22.31
N ALA A 20 -17.20 10.98 -22.51
CA ALA A 20 -16.99 11.97 -21.46
C ALA A 20 -18.01 11.81 -20.31
N ALA A 21 -19.29 11.57 -20.63
CA ALA A 21 -20.31 11.30 -19.62
C ALA A 21 -20.02 10.03 -18.82
N CYS A 22 -19.60 8.94 -19.49
CA CYS A 22 -19.20 7.70 -18.83
C CYS A 22 -17.99 7.87 -17.91
N ALA A 23 -17.02 8.71 -18.28
CA ALA A 23 -15.87 9.04 -17.45
C ALA A 23 -16.27 9.82 -16.18
N THR A 24 -17.26 10.73 -16.28
CA THR A 24 -17.75 11.47 -15.12
C THR A 24 -18.62 10.63 -14.17
N LEU A 25 -19.35 9.63 -14.69
CA LEU A 25 -20.20 8.74 -13.88
C LEU A 25 -19.40 7.68 -13.11
N HIS A 26 -18.19 7.33 -13.58
CA HIS A 26 -17.28 6.42 -12.86
C HIS A 26 -16.37 7.14 -11.84
N GLY A 27 -16.68 8.40 -11.51
CA GLY A 27 -16.05 9.12 -10.42
C GLY A 27 -16.42 8.47 -9.08
N GLY A 28 -15.73 7.38 -8.72
CA GLY A 28 -15.82 6.77 -7.41
C GLY A 28 -15.67 7.83 -6.32
N SER A 29 -16.37 7.63 -5.20
CA SER A 29 -16.35 8.53 -4.05
C SER A 29 -14.92 8.98 -3.74
N VAL A 30 -14.64 10.27 -3.95
CA VAL A 30 -13.32 10.84 -3.69
C VAL A 30 -13.11 10.80 -2.18
N LEU A 31 -12.13 10.02 -1.71
CA LEU A 31 -11.75 10.06 -0.30
C LEU A 31 -11.30 11.49 0.07
N PRO A 32 -11.67 11.99 1.26
CA PRO A 32 -11.12 13.24 1.76
C PRO A 32 -9.62 13.09 2.03
N ASP A 33 -8.91 14.21 2.15
CA ASP A 33 -7.47 14.20 2.47
C ASP A 33 -7.18 13.82 3.94
N ARG A 34 -8.19 13.95 4.80
CA ARG A 34 -8.14 13.61 6.23
C ARG A 34 -9.51 13.12 6.69
N HIS A 35 -9.54 12.40 7.81
CA HIS A 35 -10.80 11.97 8.41
C HIS A 35 -11.66 13.22 8.76
N PRO A 36 -12.96 13.27 8.37
CA PRO A 36 -13.78 14.47 8.57
C PRO A 36 -14.04 14.79 10.05
N GLU A 37 -14.20 13.76 10.88
CA GLU A 37 -14.37 13.89 12.32
C GLU A 37 -12.99 13.87 13.00
N GLU A 38 -12.81 14.68 14.03
CA GLU A 38 -11.59 14.68 14.83
C GLU A 38 -11.54 13.41 15.69
N LEU A 39 -10.47 12.61 15.52
CA LEU A 39 -10.29 11.39 16.30
C LEU A 39 -9.69 11.74 17.67
N PRO A 40 -10.09 11.05 18.77
CA PRO A 40 -9.58 11.33 20.09
C PRO A 40 -8.06 11.27 20.15
N ALA A 41 -7.44 12.31 20.74
CA ALA A 41 -5.99 12.43 20.78
C ALA A 41 -5.36 11.27 21.59
N GLY A 42 -4.41 10.58 20.98
CA GLY A 42 -3.73 9.43 21.59
C GLY A 42 -4.45 8.10 21.43
N GLU A 43 -5.67 8.10 20.88
CA GLU A 43 -6.38 6.88 20.52
C GLU A 43 -6.09 6.48 19.06
N ARG A 44 -6.31 5.20 18.76
CA ARG A 44 -6.12 4.63 17.42
C ARG A 44 -7.35 3.78 17.07
N PRO A 45 -8.51 4.42 16.88
CA PRO A 45 -9.74 3.69 16.57
C PRO A 45 -9.58 2.94 15.24
N THR A 46 -10.15 1.74 15.19
CA THR A 46 -10.27 0.99 13.94
C THR A 46 -11.51 1.42 13.17
N CYS A 47 -11.48 1.32 11.84
CA CYS A 47 -12.55 1.83 10.98
C CYS A 47 -13.91 1.20 11.33
N THR A 48 -13.90 -0.09 11.68
CA THR A 48 -15.10 -0.88 12.00
C THR A 48 -15.71 -0.59 13.37
N GLU A 49 -15.10 0.27 14.18
CA GLU A 49 -15.72 0.74 15.42
C GLU A 49 -16.87 1.72 15.15
N CYS A 50 -16.84 2.42 14.01
CA CYS A 50 -17.85 3.40 13.63
C CYS A 50 -18.46 3.17 12.23
N HIS A 51 -17.76 2.47 11.34
CA HIS A 51 -18.25 2.14 10.00
C HIS A 51 -18.65 0.68 9.89
N ASP A 52 -19.67 0.40 9.08
CA ASP A 52 -19.98 -0.98 8.69
C ASP A 52 -18.77 -1.62 8.00
N PRO A 53 -18.42 -2.88 8.31
CA PRO A 53 -17.23 -3.55 7.77
C PRO A 53 -17.10 -3.46 6.24
N LYS A 54 -18.23 -3.55 5.54
CA LYS A 54 -18.33 -3.46 4.09
C LYS A 54 -19.37 -2.41 3.73
N SER A 55 -18.91 -1.34 3.12
CA SER A 55 -19.78 -0.34 2.48
C SER A 55 -19.72 -0.47 0.96
N GLU A 56 -20.58 0.26 0.27
CA GLU A 56 -20.62 0.30 -1.20
C GLU A 56 -19.31 0.84 -1.80
N SER A 57 -18.66 1.79 -1.14
CA SER A 57 -17.45 2.45 -1.63
C SER A 57 -16.14 1.86 -1.11
N LEU A 58 -16.15 1.33 0.12
CA LEU A 58 -14.95 0.85 0.81
C LEU A 58 -15.26 -0.36 1.70
N ASN A 59 -14.33 -1.33 1.69
CA ASN A 59 -14.29 -2.40 2.67
C ASN A 59 -13.37 -1.99 3.82
N TYR A 60 -13.94 -1.33 4.84
CA TYR A 60 -13.22 -0.77 5.98
C TYR A 60 -12.46 -1.83 6.78
N GLU A 61 -13.01 -3.05 6.89
CA GLU A 61 -12.39 -4.16 7.62
C GLU A 61 -10.98 -4.49 7.08
N GLN A 62 -10.75 -4.34 5.77
CA GLN A 62 -9.47 -4.63 5.15
C GLN A 62 -8.35 -3.68 5.58
N PHE A 63 -8.69 -2.47 6.02
CA PHE A 63 -7.75 -1.43 6.44
C PHE A 63 -7.48 -1.45 7.95
N ASN A 64 -8.14 -2.33 8.70
CA ASN A 64 -7.87 -2.50 10.12
C ASN A 64 -6.47 -3.11 10.34
N HIS A 65 -5.72 -2.51 11.26
CA HIS A 65 -4.35 -2.92 11.61
C HIS A 65 -4.33 -4.21 12.45
N THR A 66 -4.63 -5.35 11.81
CA THR A 66 -4.47 -6.66 12.44
C THR A 66 -2.99 -7.04 12.55
N VAL A 67 -2.70 -8.11 13.30
CA VAL A 67 -1.34 -8.68 13.36
C VAL A 67 -0.81 -9.18 12.02
N LEU A 68 -1.67 -9.34 11.01
CA LEU A 68 -1.33 -9.77 9.65
C LEU A 68 -1.31 -8.59 8.66
N PHE A 69 -1.51 -7.36 9.13
CA PHE A 69 -1.61 -6.21 8.25
C PHE A 69 -0.34 -6.04 7.41
N ALA A 70 0.85 -6.18 8.01
CA ALA A 70 2.12 -6.12 7.29
C ALA A 70 2.23 -7.15 6.15
N ASP A 71 1.58 -8.31 6.26
CA ASP A 71 1.61 -9.34 5.22
C ASP A 71 0.64 -9.03 4.08
N THR A 72 -0.45 -8.33 4.39
CA THR A 72 -1.52 -8.07 3.43
C THR A 72 -1.41 -6.69 2.79
N HIS A 73 -0.86 -5.68 3.47
CA HIS A 73 -0.95 -4.24 3.16
C HIS A 73 -0.69 -3.88 1.69
N ARG A 74 0.17 -4.63 0.99
CA ARG A 74 0.40 -4.50 -0.44
C ARG A 74 -0.93 -4.53 -1.22
N GLN A 75 -1.79 -5.50 -0.92
CA GLN A 75 -3.08 -5.68 -1.58
C GLN A 75 -4.02 -4.50 -1.31
N GLN A 76 -4.07 -4.03 -0.06
CA GLN A 76 -4.86 -2.86 0.33
C GLN A 76 -4.34 -1.58 -0.32
N ALA A 77 -3.02 -1.39 -0.36
CA ALA A 77 -2.38 -0.25 -1.03
C ALA A 77 -2.69 -0.23 -2.53
N TYR A 78 -2.65 -1.39 -3.20
CA TYR A 78 -3.08 -1.50 -4.60
C TYR A 78 -4.56 -1.17 -4.81
N GLN A 79 -5.42 -1.48 -3.84
CA GLN A 79 -6.84 -1.15 -3.94
C GLN A 79 -7.07 0.34 -3.74
N ASN A 80 -6.50 0.93 -2.68
CA ASN A 80 -6.67 2.34 -2.37
C ASN A 80 -5.64 2.85 -1.35
N GLU A 81 -4.44 3.21 -1.82
CA GLU A 81 -3.37 3.79 -0.98
C GLU A 81 -3.77 5.11 -0.29
N ARG A 82 -4.76 5.85 -0.83
CA ARG A 82 -5.21 7.13 -0.26
C ARG A 82 -5.92 6.95 1.09
N VAL A 83 -6.42 5.76 1.40
CA VAL A 83 -6.94 5.45 2.74
C VAL A 83 -5.82 5.55 3.78
N CYS A 84 -4.59 5.14 3.43
CA CYS A 84 -3.46 5.20 4.33
C CYS A 84 -3.05 6.65 4.64
N SER A 85 -3.20 7.58 3.68
CA SER A 85 -2.84 8.99 3.86
C SER A 85 -3.75 9.74 4.82
N LEU A 86 -4.90 9.16 5.21
CA LEU A 86 -5.76 9.74 6.24
C LEU A 86 -5.05 9.81 7.61
N CYS A 87 -4.12 8.89 7.87
CA CYS A 87 -3.39 8.79 9.15
C CYS A 87 -1.86 8.82 8.98
N HIS A 88 -1.33 8.31 7.86
CA HIS A 88 0.10 8.15 7.64
C HIS A 88 0.64 9.14 6.62
N GLN A 89 1.83 9.69 6.90
CA GLN A 89 2.58 10.49 5.95
C GLN A 89 3.27 9.59 4.91
N THR A 90 3.52 10.10 3.70
CA THR A 90 4.23 9.34 2.64
C THR A 90 5.60 8.83 3.08
N SER A 91 6.26 9.53 4.02
CA SER A 91 7.52 9.09 4.61
C SER A 91 7.44 7.71 5.28
N PHE A 92 6.27 7.34 5.83
CA PHE A 92 6.05 6.01 6.41
C PHE A 92 6.19 4.90 5.37
N CYS A 93 5.62 5.09 4.16
CA CYS A 93 5.79 4.13 3.06
C CYS A 93 7.27 3.99 2.69
N ASN A 94 8.00 5.11 2.70
CA ASN A 94 9.42 5.16 2.36
C ASN A 94 10.31 4.46 3.40
N ASP A 95 9.84 4.20 4.63
CA ASP A 95 10.60 3.46 5.63
C ASP A 95 10.84 1.99 5.24
N CYS A 96 10.04 1.44 4.31
CA CYS A 96 10.21 0.10 3.77
C CYS A 96 10.41 0.08 2.24
N HIS A 97 9.79 1.02 1.52
CA HIS A 97 9.88 1.09 0.06
C HIS A 97 11.03 1.96 -0.46
N ALA A 98 11.91 2.47 0.41
CA ALA A 98 13.13 3.16 -0.03
C ALA A 98 14.08 2.17 -0.74
N THR A 99 14.15 2.25 -2.07
CA THR A 99 14.94 1.35 -2.92
C THR A 99 16.44 1.66 -2.94
N ARG A 100 16.88 2.73 -2.29
CA ARG A 100 18.28 3.23 -2.35
C ARG A 100 18.93 3.46 -0.99
N VAL A 101 18.22 3.21 0.10
CA VAL A 101 18.76 3.37 1.45
C VAL A 101 18.67 2.02 2.13
N GLU A 102 19.78 1.58 2.71
CA GLU A 102 19.80 0.40 3.53
C GLU A 102 18.81 0.57 4.69
N LEU A 103 17.81 -0.29 4.74
CA LEU A 103 16.84 -0.29 5.82
C LEU A 103 17.51 -0.85 7.07
N LYS A 104 18.01 0.04 7.93
CA LYS A 104 18.46 -0.28 9.28
C LYS A 104 17.40 0.10 10.30
N PRO A 105 16.32 -0.68 10.48
CA PRO A 105 15.42 -0.47 11.61
C PRO A 105 16.08 -0.79 12.95
N SER A 106 17.25 -1.46 12.97
CA SER A 106 18.14 -1.42 14.14
C SER A 106 18.72 -0.04 14.44
N ILE A 107 18.49 0.97 13.60
CA ILE A 107 18.81 2.37 13.88
C ILE A 107 17.52 3.16 14.10
N LYS A 108 16.49 2.99 13.25
CA LYS A 108 15.22 3.73 13.35
C LYS A 108 14.29 3.25 14.48
N ASN A 109 14.16 1.93 14.64
CA ASN A 109 13.16 1.28 15.49
C ASN A 109 13.85 0.27 16.45
N GLN A 110 14.91 0.72 17.10
CA GLN A 110 15.82 -0.10 17.93
C GLN A 110 15.12 -0.98 18.96
N THR A 111 14.07 -0.45 19.58
CA THR A 111 13.34 -1.10 20.67
C THR A 111 12.11 -1.89 20.20
N GLU A 112 11.79 -1.83 18.90
CA GLU A 112 10.62 -2.51 18.37
C GLU A 112 10.89 -4.00 18.15
N THR A 113 9.99 -4.83 18.67
CA THR A 113 10.11 -6.30 18.67
C THR A 113 9.01 -6.96 17.83
N TYR A 114 8.45 -6.22 16.87
CA TYR A 114 7.38 -6.72 16.00
C TYR A 114 7.80 -8.00 15.28
N ARG A 115 7.12 -9.11 15.61
CA ARG A 115 7.48 -10.47 15.16
C ARG A 115 7.50 -10.64 13.64
N ARG A 116 6.76 -9.81 12.91
CA ARG A 116 6.58 -9.90 11.45
C ARG A 116 7.31 -8.80 10.68
N MET A 117 8.18 -8.04 11.35
CA MET A 117 9.00 -7.05 10.66
C MET A 117 10.27 -7.71 10.08
N PRO A 118 10.50 -7.65 8.75
CA PRO A 118 11.65 -8.30 8.11
C PRO A 118 13.00 -7.81 8.62
N HIS A 119 13.05 -6.57 9.09
CA HIS A 119 14.24 -5.98 9.69
C HIS A 119 13.83 -5.40 11.05
N ARG A 120 14.44 -5.87 12.13
CA ARG A 120 14.22 -5.43 13.52
C ARG A 120 15.55 -5.29 14.25
N GLY A 121 15.56 -4.64 15.42
CA GLY A 121 16.80 -4.29 16.14
C GLY A 121 17.77 -5.45 16.37
N ASP A 122 17.24 -6.64 16.61
CA ASP A 122 17.98 -7.87 16.94
C ASP A 122 18.03 -8.87 15.76
N TYR A 123 17.78 -8.44 14.52
CA TYR A 123 17.57 -9.35 13.39
C TYR A 123 18.71 -10.36 13.17
N LEU A 124 19.97 -9.97 13.36
CA LEU A 124 21.11 -10.89 13.16
C LEU A 124 21.03 -12.15 14.03
N SER A 125 20.50 -12.04 15.26
CA SER A 125 20.33 -13.18 16.17
C SER A 125 19.26 -14.18 15.69
N ARG A 126 18.32 -13.74 14.85
CA ARG A 126 17.19 -14.50 14.34
C ARG A 126 17.22 -14.80 12.85
N HIS A 127 18.15 -14.21 12.11
CA HIS A 127 18.35 -14.46 10.69
C HIS A 127 18.33 -15.96 10.36
N ARG A 128 19.03 -16.81 11.14
CA ARG A 128 19.03 -18.28 10.95
C ARG A 128 17.66 -18.95 11.10
N ILE A 129 16.78 -18.39 11.94
CA ILE A 129 15.44 -18.91 12.19
C ILE A 129 14.53 -18.47 11.04
N ASP A 130 14.48 -17.17 10.79
CA ASP A 130 13.58 -16.59 9.80
C ASP A 130 13.96 -17.04 8.38
N GLY A 131 15.26 -17.10 8.06
CA GLY A 131 15.77 -17.66 6.81
C GLY A 131 15.61 -19.18 6.66
N ARG A 132 15.37 -19.91 7.75
CA ARG A 132 14.99 -21.34 7.68
C ARG A 132 13.48 -21.51 7.46
N VAL A 133 12.66 -20.63 8.05
CA VAL A 133 11.21 -20.68 7.94
C VAL A 133 10.75 -20.22 6.56
N ASP A 134 11.22 -19.05 6.11
CA ASP A 134 10.91 -18.50 4.79
C ASP A 134 12.04 -17.57 4.30
N PRO A 135 13.06 -18.12 3.61
CA PRO A 135 14.11 -17.29 3.03
C PRO A 135 13.60 -16.44 1.85
N THR A 136 12.49 -16.82 1.22
CA THR A 136 11.98 -16.14 0.02
C THR A 136 11.40 -14.77 0.32
N SER A 137 10.94 -14.56 1.56
CA SER A 137 10.50 -13.26 2.08
C SER A 137 11.56 -12.16 1.88
N CYS A 138 12.84 -12.50 2.00
CA CYS A 138 13.97 -11.57 1.86
C CYS A 138 14.27 -11.23 0.38
N PHE A 139 14.04 -12.17 -0.54
CA PHE A 139 14.53 -12.06 -1.92
C PHE A 139 13.83 -10.97 -2.73
N ARG A 140 12.62 -10.58 -2.32
CA ARG A 140 11.86 -9.49 -2.97
C ARG A 140 12.59 -8.15 -2.88
N CYS A 141 13.33 -7.92 -1.80
CA CYS A 141 14.06 -6.68 -1.57
C CYS A 141 15.57 -6.84 -1.75
N HIS A 142 16.12 -7.98 -1.34
CA HIS A 142 17.57 -8.23 -1.35
C HIS A 142 18.05 -8.99 -2.60
N GLY A 143 17.16 -9.60 -3.36
CA GLY A 143 17.51 -10.40 -4.53
C GLY A 143 17.91 -11.84 -4.19
N ASN A 144 18.47 -12.54 -5.19
CA ASN A 144 18.83 -13.96 -5.07
C ASN A 144 20.05 -14.14 -4.15
N PRO A 145 20.01 -15.04 -3.16
CA PRO A 145 21.09 -15.20 -2.18
C PRO A 145 22.44 -15.60 -2.78
N LYS A 146 22.47 -16.21 -3.97
CA LYS A 146 23.72 -16.55 -4.68
C LYS A 146 24.45 -15.33 -5.25
N ASN A 147 23.71 -14.26 -5.52
CA ASN A 147 24.21 -13.10 -6.26
C ASN A 147 23.99 -11.77 -5.51
N ALA A 148 23.23 -11.78 -4.42
CA ALA A 148 22.89 -10.59 -3.65
C ALA A 148 24.06 -10.18 -2.76
N GLN A 149 24.45 -8.90 -2.84
CA GLN A 149 25.54 -8.33 -2.04
C GLN A 149 25.33 -8.50 -0.53
N THR A 150 24.08 -8.56 -0.07
CA THR A 150 23.71 -8.74 1.34
C THR A 150 23.79 -10.20 1.80
N CYS A 151 23.86 -11.17 0.89
CA CYS A 151 23.86 -12.61 1.18
C CYS A 151 25.19 -13.29 0.87
N ILE A 152 25.81 -12.96 -0.27
CA ILE A 152 27.09 -13.52 -0.75
C ILE A 152 28.16 -13.59 0.35
N PRO A 153 28.38 -12.53 1.18
CA PRO A 153 29.46 -12.54 2.16
C PRO A 153 29.41 -13.70 3.16
N CYS A 154 28.23 -14.28 3.40
CA CYS A 154 28.05 -15.41 4.32
C CYS A 154 27.57 -16.70 3.63
N HIS A 155 26.97 -16.61 2.44
CA HIS A 155 26.32 -17.74 1.77
C HIS A 155 27.00 -18.24 0.49
N GLY A 156 28.02 -17.55 -0.03
CA GLY A 156 28.77 -17.94 -1.22
C GLY A 156 28.09 -17.48 -2.50
#